data_AF-T1CIA2-F1
#
_entry.id   AF-T1CIA2-F1
#
_cell.length_a   1.000
_cell.length_b   1.000
_cell.length_c   1.000
_cell.angle_alpha   90.00
_cell.angle_beta   90.00
_cell.angle_gamma   90.00
#
_symmetry.space_group_name_H-M   'P 1'
#
loop_
_entity.id
_entity.type
_entity.pdbx_description
1 polymer ?
#
loop_
_entity_poly.entity_id
_entity_poly.type
_entity_poly.pdbx_seq_one_letter_code
_entity_poly.pdbx_strand_id
1 'polypeptide(L)' 'RSAIVSVGLLPEIGFVHEVAPSKFPLAYDLQEPFRWLVDLSVIEVLRDGKLDRKRDFIVTENYHVRLRPTAAKTL' A
#
# COMPACT_ATOMS: atom_id res chain seq x y z
N ARG A 1 -9.39 1.34 -5.37
CA ARG A 1 -9.77 1.54 -6.80
C ARG A 1 -10.85 0.57 -7.28
N SER A 2 -10.65 -0.76 -7.25
CA SER A 2 -11.66 -1.71 -7.77
C SER A 2 -13.07 -1.51 -7.20
N ALA A 3 -13.17 -1.40 -5.87
CA ALA A 3 -14.43 -1.15 -5.18
C ALA A 3 -15.13 0.18 -5.56
N ILE A 4 -14.36 1.20 -5.97
CA ILE A 4 -14.88 2.50 -6.39
C ILE A 4 -15.53 2.37 -7.78
N VAL A 5 -14.80 1.72 -8.70
CA VAL A 5 -15.27 1.49 -10.07
C VAL A 5 -16.50 0.58 -10.08
N SER A 6 -16.55 -0.45 -9.22
CA SER A 6 -17.68 -1.37 -9.15
C SER A 6 -19.00 -0.71 -8.75
N VAL A 7 -18.95 0.45 -8.08
CA VAL A 7 -20.16 1.22 -7.71
C VAL A 7 -20.42 2.41 -8.63
N GLY A 8 -19.68 2.53 -9.75
CA GLY A 8 -19.88 3.56 -10.76
C GLY A 8 -19.31 4.94 -10.41
N LEU A 9 -18.49 5.05 -9.37
CA LEU A 9 -17.81 6.29 -9.01
C LEU A 9 -16.53 6.47 -9.85
N LEU A 10 -16.14 7.72 -10.09
CA LEU A 10 -14.91 8.09 -10.81
C LEU A 10 -13.72 8.19 -9.83
N PRO A 11 -12.72 7.29 -9.90
CA PRO A 11 -11.58 7.33 -8.99
C PRO A 11 -10.73 8.61 -9.07
N GLU A 12 -10.83 9.33 -10.17
CA GLU A 12 -10.11 10.56 -10.48
C GLU A 12 -10.63 11.77 -9.69
N ILE A 13 -11.81 11.69 -9.07
CA ILE A 13 -12.46 12.81 -8.36
C ILE A 13 -12.42 12.58 -6.84
N GLY A 14 -11.46 13.20 -6.16
CA GLY A 14 -11.38 13.21 -4.69
C GLY A 14 -11.90 14.50 -4.08
N PHE A 15 -12.16 14.44 -2.77
CA PHE A 15 -12.62 15.53 -1.92
C PHE A 15 -11.53 16.03 -0.97
N VAL A 16 -10.69 15.13 -0.43
CA VAL A 16 -9.60 15.48 0.50
C VAL A 16 -8.29 15.66 -0.27
N HIS A 17 -7.95 14.69 -1.12
CA HIS A 17 -6.75 14.76 -1.96
C HIS A 17 -7.02 15.54 -3.25
N GLU A 18 -6.06 16.39 -3.63
CA GLU A 18 -6.12 17.20 -4.85
C GLU A 18 -6.24 16.32 -6.11
N VAL A 19 -7.12 16.76 -7.02
CA VAL A 19 -7.27 16.16 -8.35
C VAL A 19 -6.07 16.53 -9.21
N ALA A 20 -5.33 15.52 -9.68
CA ALA A 20 -4.20 15.69 -10.56
C ALA A 20 -4.16 14.62 -11.68
N PRO A 21 -3.56 14.92 -12.84
CA PRO A 21 -3.41 13.96 -13.91
C PRO A 21 -2.74 12.67 -13.45
N SER A 22 -3.22 11.53 -13.95
CA SER A 22 -2.69 10.20 -13.65
C SER A 22 -2.74 9.77 -12.17
N LYS A 23 -3.51 10.48 -11.32
CA LYS A 23 -3.78 10.09 -9.93
C LYS A 23 -5.22 9.62 -9.75
N PHE A 24 -5.46 8.89 -8.66
CA PHE A 24 -6.80 8.44 -8.24
C PHE A 24 -7.12 8.97 -6.83
N PRO A 25 -7.32 10.28 -6.67
CA PRO A 25 -7.51 10.91 -5.36
C PRO A 25 -8.69 10.33 -4.56
N LEU A 26 -9.77 9.88 -5.18
CA LEU A 26 -10.87 9.22 -4.44
C LEU A 26 -10.42 7.89 -3.80
N ALA A 27 -9.47 7.20 -4.45
CA ALA A 27 -8.89 6.00 -3.86
C ALA A 27 -8.00 6.32 -2.66
N TYR A 28 -7.33 7.46 -2.65
CA TYR A 28 -6.56 7.93 -1.50
C TYR A 28 -7.48 8.36 -0.38
N ASP A 29 -8.52 9.16 -0.65
CA ASP A 29 -9.51 9.57 0.35
C ASP A 29 -10.14 8.38 1.07
N LEU A 30 -10.55 7.37 0.30
CA LEU A 30 -11.15 6.16 0.86
C LEU A 30 -10.12 5.25 1.53
N GLN A 31 -8.82 5.37 1.25
CA GLN A 31 -7.81 4.58 1.95
C GLN A 31 -7.71 5.01 3.42
N GLU A 32 -7.91 6.29 3.71
CA GLU A 32 -7.66 6.88 5.04
C GLU A 32 -8.43 6.18 6.17
N PRO A 33 -9.75 5.92 6.08
CA PRO A 33 -10.47 5.19 7.13
C PRO A 33 -10.08 3.72 7.30
N PHE A 34 -9.38 3.11 6.33
CA PHE A 34 -8.99 1.69 6.35
C PHE A 34 -7.48 1.48 6.52
N ARG A 35 -6.69 2.56 6.54
CA ARG A 35 -5.22 2.50 6.59
C ARG A 35 -4.68 1.68 7.77
N TRP A 36 -5.39 1.72 8.90
CA TRP A 36 -5.07 0.93 10.10
C TRP A 36 -5.06 -0.58 9.87
N LEU A 37 -5.80 -1.11 8.88
CA LEU A 37 -5.76 -2.54 8.54
C LEU A 37 -4.37 -2.95 8.05
N VAL A 38 -3.75 -2.11 7.22
CA VAL A 38 -2.38 -2.35 6.72
C VAL A 38 -1.37 -2.23 7.85
N ASP A 39 -1.53 -1.20 8.70
CA ASP A 39 -0.65 -0.99 9.86
C ASP A 39 -0.65 -2.21 10.79
N LEU A 40 -1.84 -2.76 11.08
CA LEU A 40 -1.98 -3.94 11.91
C LEU A 40 -1.32 -5.17 11.27
N SER A 41 -1.58 -5.44 9.99
CA SER A 41 -0.97 -6.57 9.27
C SER A 41 0.56 -6.51 9.28
N VAL A 42 1.14 -5.31 9.12
CA VAL A 42 2.60 -5.13 9.19
C VAL A 42 3.12 -5.42 10.60
N ILE A 43 2.45 -4.91 11.64
CA ILE A 43 2.82 -5.18 13.04
C ILE A 43 2.76 -6.68 13.36
N GLU A 44 1.74 -7.39 12.88
CA GLU A 44 1.59 -8.83 13.09
C GLU A 44 2.71 -9.63 12.42
N VAL A 45 3.02 -9.32 11.15
CA VAL A 45 4.11 -9.97 10.42
C VAL A 45 5.47 -9.75 11.10
N LEU A 46 5.72 -8.54 11.61
CA LEU A 46 6.94 -8.23 12.35
C LEU A 46 6.99 -8.95 13.70
N ARG A 47 5.87 -8.97 14.43
CA ARG A 47 5.75 -9.66 15.72
C ARG A 47 6.01 -11.15 15.59
N ASP A 48 5.49 -11.77 14.53
CA ASP A 48 5.64 -13.19 14.27
C ASP A 48 7.03 -13.57 13.71
N GLY A 49 7.90 -12.58 13.43
CA GLY A 49 9.23 -12.81 12.86
C GLY A 49 9.20 -13.41 11.46
N LYS A 50 8.13 -13.15 10.69
CA LYS A 50 7.91 -13.76 9.35
C LYS A 50 8.76 -13.12 8.23
N LEU A 51 9.43 -12.01 8.52
CA LEU A 51 10.32 -11.31 7.57
C LEU A 51 11.75 -11.26 8.12
N ASP A 52 12.71 -11.76 7.34
CA ASP A 52 14.14 -11.65 7.62
C ASP A 52 14.78 -10.48 6.86
N ARG A 53 15.55 -9.65 7.57
CA ARG A 53 16.15 -8.43 7.01
C ARG A 53 17.08 -8.69 5.81
N LYS A 54 17.87 -9.77 5.82
CA LYS A 54 18.88 -10.04 4.77
C LYS A 54 18.27 -10.77 3.59
N ARG A 55 17.38 -11.72 3.88
CA ARG A 55 16.77 -12.58 2.87
C ARG A 55 15.64 -11.88 2.15
N ASP A 56 14.81 -11.13 2.85
CA ASP A 56 13.50 -10.70 2.32
C ASP A 56 13.50 -9.26 1.77
N PHE A 57 14.62 -8.54 1.93
CA PHE A 57 14.79 -7.17 1.43
C PHE A 57 15.99 -7.05 0.48
N ILE A 58 15.91 -6.08 -0.42
CA ILE A 58 16.97 -5.65 -1.34
C ILE A 58 17.26 -4.19 -1.08
N VAL A 59 18.54 -3.86 -0.88
CA VAL A 59 19.01 -2.47 -0.95
C VAL A 59 19.46 -2.21 -2.39
N THR A 60 18.83 -1.25 -3.05
CA THR A 60 19.20 -0.84 -4.41
C THR A 60 20.45 0.02 -4.40
N GLU A 61 21.07 0.24 -5.56
CA GLU A 61 22.24 1.12 -5.72
C GLU A 61 22.00 2.55 -5.22
N ASN A 62 20.77 3.05 -5.31
CA ASN A 62 20.36 4.36 -4.78
C ASN A 62 19.97 4.30 -3.28
N TYR A 63 20.41 3.28 -2.55
CA TYR A 63 20.13 3.06 -1.12
C TYR A 63 18.65 2.93 -0.73
N HIS A 64 17.73 2.76 -1.69
CA HIS A 64 16.34 2.40 -1.38
C HIS A 64 16.21 0.95 -0.95
N VAL A 65 15.25 0.66 -0.07
CA VAL A 65 14.91 -0.70 0.35
C VAL A 65 13.66 -1.17 -0.37
N ARG A 66 13.69 -2.38 -0.92
CA ARG A 66 12.55 -3.03 -1.58
C ARG A 66 12.33 -4.42 -1.01
N LEU A 67 11.08 -4.86 -0.92
CA LEU A 67 10.75 -6.24 -0.63
C LEU A 67 11.12 -7.14 -1.81
N ARG A 68 11.61 -8.34 -1.51
CA ARG A 68 11.71 -9.41 -2.52
C ARG A 68 10.34 -9.95 -2.88
N PRO A 69 10.15 -10.52 -4.07
CA PRO A 69 8.87 -11.13 -4.47
C PRO A 69 8.39 -12.23 -3.51
N THR A 70 9.29 -12.98 -2.88
CA THR A 70 8.95 -14.00 -1.88
C THR A 70 8.39 -13.37 -0.60
N ALA A 71 9.01 -12.28 -0.14
CA ALA A 71 8.59 -11.52 1.03
C ALA A 71 7.25 -10.83 0.82
N ALA A 72 7.04 -10.26 -0.38
CA ALA A 72 5.81 -9.56 -0.74
C ALA A 72 4.55 -10.46 -0.69
N LYS A 73 4.71 -11.80 -0.78
CA LYS A 73 3.61 -12.76 -0.63
C LYS A 73 3.20 -13.02 0.83
N THR A 74 3.99 -12.53 1.78
CA THR A 74 3.72 -12.68 3.22
C THR A 74 2.82 -11.56 3.75
N LEU A 75 2.69 -10.48 2.97
CA LEU A 75 1.80 -9.34 3.18
C LEU A 75 0.57 -9.47 2.26
#